data_AF-A0A815KL82-F1
#
_entry.id   AF-A0A815KL82-F1
#
_cell.length_a   1.000
_cell.length_b   1.000
_cell.length_c   1.000
_cell.angle_alpha   90.00
_cell.angle_beta   90.00
_cell.angle_gamma   90.00
#
_symmetry.space_group_name_H-M   'P 1'
#
loop_
_entity.id
_entity.type
_entity.pdbx_description
1 polymer ?
#
loop_
_entity_poly.entity_id
_entity_poly.type
_entity_poly.pdbx_seq_one_letter_code
_entity_poly.pdbx_strand_id
1 'polypeptide(L)'
;MMETSRGKPILEHQGYIYIINKKSNNNKIIWCCRNYRHNQCRGRLHTIDDQVVLTVGEHNHEPSHLPGEVIASRTKMNDAANQTG
;
A
#
# COMPACT_ATOMS: atom_id res chain seq x y z
N MET A 1 1.59 -18.32 21.24
CA MET A 1 1.32 -16.86 21.21
C MET A 1 2.66 -16.17 21.12
N MET A 2 2.99 -15.59 19.97
CA MET A 2 4.17 -14.74 19.79
C MET A 2 3.68 -13.42 19.22
N GLU A 3 3.57 -12.43 20.10
CA GLU A 3 3.36 -11.03 19.77
C GLU A 3 4.66 -10.48 19.19
N THR A 4 4.67 -10.15 17.89
CA THR A 4 5.68 -9.25 17.35
C THR A 4 5.13 -7.83 17.49
N SER A 5 5.70 -7.09 18.43
CA SER A 5 5.33 -5.74 18.83
C SER A 5 5.26 -4.77 17.63
N ARG A 6 4.04 -4.37 17.25
CA ARG A 6 3.70 -3.23 16.38
C ARG A 6 4.00 -3.35 14.88
N GLY A 7 3.75 -4.51 14.27
CA GLY A 7 3.73 -4.68 12.81
C GLY A 7 2.63 -3.82 12.16
N LYS A 8 2.97 -2.59 11.74
CA LYS A 8 2.04 -1.75 10.97
C LYS A 8 1.75 -2.48 9.66
N PRO A 9 0.48 -2.69 9.29
CA PRO A 9 0.15 -3.24 7.99
C PRO A 9 0.73 -2.36 6.88
N ILE A 10 1.48 -3.01 5.99
CA ILE A 10 2.06 -2.44 4.78
C ILE A 10 1.52 -3.19 3.57
N LEU A 11 1.51 -2.51 2.43
CA LEU A 11 0.98 -3.00 1.18
C LEU A 11 2.01 -2.75 0.08
N GLU A 12 2.37 -3.76 -0.70
CA GLU A 12 3.19 -3.56 -1.89
C GLU A 12 2.29 -3.62 -3.12
N HIS A 13 2.38 -2.61 -3.99
CA HIS A 13 1.64 -2.53 -5.24
C HIS A 13 2.45 -1.75 -6.28
N GLN A 14 2.62 -2.35 -7.46
CA GLN A 14 3.43 -1.80 -8.56
C GLN A 14 4.86 -1.41 -8.14
N GLY A 15 5.48 -2.17 -7.23
CA GLY A 15 6.83 -1.86 -6.73
C GLY A 15 6.91 -0.70 -5.75
N TYR A 16 5.78 -0.17 -5.29
CA TYR A 16 5.70 0.87 -4.26
C TYR A 16 5.12 0.31 -2.97
N ILE A 17 5.65 0.78 -1.84
CA ILE A 17 5.19 0.39 -0.51
C ILE A 17 4.22 1.45 0.01
N TYR A 18 3.03 1.03 0.39
CA TYR A 18 2.02 1.84 1.02
C TYR A 18 1.82 1.41 2.47
N ILE A 19 1.45 2.38 3.31
CA ILE A 19 1.12 2.18 4.72
C ILE A 19 -0.32 2.62 4.94
N ILE A 20 -1.01 2.03 5.93
CA ILE A 20 -2.39 2.45 6.23
C ILE A 20 -2.42 3.90 6.68
N ASN A 21 -3.17 4.71 5.93
CA ASN A 21 -3.48 6.09 6.26
C ASN A 21 -4.81 6.19 7.02
N LYS A 22 -5.85 5.48 6.56
CA LYS A 22 -7.18 5.49 7.17
C LYS A 22 -7.94 4.20 6.90
N LYS A 23 -8.67 3.70 7.89
CA LYS A 23 -9.65 2.61 7.73
C LYS A 23 -11.06 3.20 7.81
N SER A 24 -11.97 2.71 6.98
CA SER A 24 -13.38 3.10 6.91
C SER A 24 -14.28 1.88 7.16
N ASN A 25 -15.50 2.11 7.67
CA ASN A 25 -16.44 1.05 8.08
C ASN A 25 -16.84 0.04 6.99
N ASN A 26 -16.65 0.36 5.70
CA ASN A 26 -17.09 -0.48 4.58
C ASN A 26 -15.98 -1.39 4.02
N ASN A 27 -15.13 -1.97 4.89
CA ASN A 27 -13.91 -2.68 4.51
C ASN A 27 -12.96 -1.86 3.61
N LYS A 28 -13.12 -0.53 3.60
CA LYS A 28 -12.34 0.39 2.78
C LYS A 28 -11.11 0.82 3.55
N ILE A 29 -9.93 0.60 2.99
CA ILE A 29 -8.67 1.05 3.55
C ILE A 29 -8.02 2.02 2.57
N ILE A 30 -7.67 3.20 3.07
CA ILE A 30 -6.91 4.22 2.36
C ILE A 30 -5.46 4.07 2.81
N TRP A 31 -4.59 3.87 1.84
CA TRP A 31 -3.16 3.70 1.98
C TRP A 31 -2.44 4.92 1.38
N CYS A 32 -1.34 5.32 1.99
CA CYS A 32 -0.44 6.35 1.46
C CYS A 32 0.96 5.76 1.26
N CYS A 33 1.70 6.27 0.29
CA CYS A 33 3.07 5.83 0.06
C CYS A 33 3.90 6.02 1.33
N ARG A 34 4.74 5.04 1.66
CA ARG A 34 5.69 5.10 2.78
C ARG A 34 6.56 6.36 2.70
N ASN A 35 6.96 6.76 1.49
CA ASN A 35 7.79 7.94 1.25
C ASN A 35 6.99 9.25 1.24
N TYR A 36 5.70 9.25 1.60
CA TYR A 36 4.94 10.50 1.76
C TYR A 36 5.62 11.45 2.76
N ARG A 37 6.21 10.94 3.85
CA ARG A 37 6.90 11.77 4.84
C ARG A 37 8.32 12.17 4.45
N HIS A 38 9.00 11.35 3.65
CA HIS A 38 10.41 11.56 3.29
C HIS A 38 10.57 12.33 1.98
N ASN A 39 9.79 11.97 0.97
CA ASN A 39 9.88 12.51 -0.39
C ASN A 39 8.67 13.39 -0.74
N GLN A 40 7.73 13.62 0.19
CA GLN A 40 6.45 14.27 -0.10
C GLN A 40 5.67 13.54 -1.21
N CYS A 41 5.90 12.24 -1.36
CA CYS A 41 5.29 11.40 -2.39
C CYS A 41 3.78 11.41 -2.26
N ARG A 42 3.08 11.70 -3.37
CA ARG A 42 1.62 11.85 -3.37
C ARG A 42 0.87 10.57 -3.71
N GLY A 43 1.59 9.47 -3.96
CA GLY A 43 1.02 8.16 -4.20
C GLY A 43 0.11 7.71 -3.06
N ARG A 44 -1.12 7.38 -3.40
CA ARG A 44 -2.18 6.87 -2.53
C ARG A 44 -2.91 5.75 -3.21
N LEU A 45 -3.46 4.87 -2.41
CA LEU A 45 -4.13 3.68 -2.89
C LEU A 45 -5.31 3.37 -1.99
N HIS A 46 -6.46 3.04 -2.57
CA HIS A 46 -7.64 2.62 -1.83
C HIS A 46 -7.90 1.16 -2.11
N THR A 47 -8.08 0.38 -1.06
CA THR A 47 -8.59 -0.98 -1.15
C THR A 47 -9.99 -1.05 -0.56
N ILE A 48 -10.83 -1.92 -1.11
CA ILE A 48 -12.13 -2.31 -0.54
C ILE A 48 -12.16 -3.83 -0.59
N ASP A 49 -12.45 -4.46 0.54
CA ASP A 49 -12.48 -5.92 0.64
C ASP A 49 -11.20 -6.57 0.08
N ASP A 50 -10.05 -5.99 0.47
CA ASP A 50 -8.74 -6.47 0.04
C ASP A 50 -8.42 -6.32 -1.45
N GLN A 51 -9.28 -5.66 -2.23
CA GLN A 51 -9.04 -5.39 -3.65
C GLN A 51 -8.70 -3.93 -3.90
N VAL A 52 -7.72 -3.67 -4.76
CA VAL A 52 -7.38 -2.29 -5.18
C VAL A 52 -8.51 -1.74 -6.04
N VAL A 53 -9.17 -0.71 -5.53
CA VAL A 53 -10.27 -0.04 -6.25
C VAL A 53 -9.83 1.29 -6.87
N LEU A 54 -8.74 1.87 -6.36
CA LEU A 54 -8.26 3.16 -6.83
C LEU A 54 -6.80 3.38 -6.48
N THR A 55 -6.01 3.82 -7.46
CA THR A 55 -4.65 4.35 -7.31
C THR A 55 -4.67 5.83 -7.68
N VAL A 56 -4.25 6.73 -6.79
CA VAL A 56 -4.17 8.17 -7.09
C VAL A 56 -2.86 8.78 -6.66
N GLY A 57 -2.43 9.80 -7.41
CA GLY A 57 -1.23 10.57 -7.09
C GLY A 57 0.03 9.92 -7.61
N GLU A 58 0.95 10.76 -8.07
CA GLU A 58 2.19 10.33 -8.70
C GLU A 58 3.27 10.05 -7.66
N HIS A 59 4.10 9.04 -7.96
CA HIS A 59 5.30 8.74 -7.21
C HIS A 59 6.45 9.58 -7.76
N ASN A 60 7.19 10.23 -6.87
CA ASN A 60 8.33 11.07 -7.20
C ASN A 60 9.65 10.47 -6.69
N HIS A 61 9.70 9.15 -6.59
CA HIS A 61 10.86 8.40 -6.12
C HIS A 61 10.88 7.03 -6.79
N GLU A 62 12.04 6.39 -6.76
CA GLU A 62 12.22 5.06 -7.33
C GLU A 62 11.42 3.99 -6.57
N PRO A 63 10.94 2.93 -7.28
CA PRO A 63 10.22 1.83 -6.66
C PRO A 63 11.06 1.18 -5.57
N SER A 64 10.46 1.00 -4.41
CA SER A 64 11.09 0.39 -3.25
C SER A 64 10.65 -1.06 -3.18
N HIS A 65 11.32 -1.94 -3.92
CA HIS A 65 11.08 -3.38 -3.79
C HIS A 65 11.37 -3.79 -2.33
N LEU A 66 10.41 -4.44 -1.67
CA LEU A 66 10.70 -5.09 -0.39
C LEU A 66 11.53 -6.34 -0.68
N PRO A 67 12.79 -6.44 -0.19
CA PRO A 67 13.53 -7.68 -0.29
C PRO A 67 12.88 -8.71 0.64
N GLY A 68 12.12 -9.64 0.07
CA GLY A 68 11.93 -11.01 0.58
C GLY A 68 11.43 -11.26 2.01
N GLU A 69 11.09 -10.27 2.84
CA GLU A 69 10.70 -10.48 4.24
C GLU A 69 9.23 -10.12 4.50
N VAL A 70 8.42 -11.18 4.48
CA VAL A 70 7.20 -11.42 5.27
C VAL A 70 6.74 -10.30 6.21
N ILE A 71 5.68 -9.58 5.83
CA ILE A 71 4.69 -9.06 6.78
C ILE A 71 3.36 -9.73 6.43
N ALA A 72 2.89 -10.62 7.32
CA ALA A 72 1.56 -11.20 7.28
C ALA A 72 0.52 -10.06 7.12
N SER A 73 -0.21 -9.98 6.02
CA SER A 73 -1.37 -10.81 5.77
C SER A 73 -1.57 -10.91 4.27
N ARG A 74 -1.76 -12.12 3.76
CA ARG A 74 -1.98 -12.41 2.35
C ARG A 74 -3.09 -11.54 1.77
N THR A 75 -2.71 -10.53 1.01
CA THR A 75 -3.55 -9.95 -0.03
C THR A 75 -2.75 -10.04 -1.30
N LYS A 76 -2.91 -11.13 -2.05
CA LYS A 76 -2.52 -11.13 -3.46
C LYS A 76 -3.53 -10.25 -4.18
N MET A 77 -3.39 -8.92 -4.09
CA MET A 77 -4.23 -8.02 -4.87
C MET A 77 -3.76 -8.06 -6.32
N ASN A 78 -4.61 -8.63 -7.15
CA ASN A 78 -4.42 -8.72 -8.59
C ASN A 78 -4.35 -7.29 -9.14
N ASP A 79 -3.23 -6.95 -9.78
CA ASP A 79 -2.95 -5.62 -10.31
C ASP A 79 -3.83 -5.39 -11.56
N ALA A 80 -5.01 -4.78 -11.38
CA ALA A 80 -5.76 -4.20 -12.48
C ALA A 80 -5.13 -2.84 -12.82
N ALA A 81 -3.96 -2.89 -13.45
CA ALA A 81 -3.18 -1.74 -13.90
C ALA A 81 -3.96 -0.93 -14.94
N ASN A 82 -4.63 0.15 -14.51
CA ASN A 82 -5.03 1.23 -15.42
C ASN A 82 -3.80 2.10 -15.72
N GLN A 83 -3.02 1.62 -16.69
CA GLN A 83 -2.01 2.34 -17.44
C GLN A 83 -2.61 3.59 -18.10
N THR A 84 -2.26 4.78 -17.58
CA THR A 84 -2.52 6.06 -18.25
C THR A 84 -1.40 6.30 -19.26
N GLY A 85 -1.76 6.42 -20.53
CA GLY A 85 -0.85 6.66 -21.66
C GLY A 85 -0.48 8.11 -21.91
#